data_AF-A0A1I7XXX2-F1
#
_entry.id   AF-A0A1I7XXX2-F1
#
_cell.length_a   1.000
_cell.length_b   1.000
_cell.length_c   1.000
_cell.angle_alpha   90.00
_cell.angle_beta   90.00
_cell.angle_gamma   90.00
#
_symmetry.space_group_name_H-M   'P 1'
#
loop_
_entity.id
_entity.type
_entity.pdbx_description
1 polymer ?
#
loop_
_entity_poly.entity_id
_entity_poly.type
_entity_poly.pdbx_seq_one_letter_code
_entity_poly.pdbx_strand_id
1 'polypeptide(L)'
;MEAAKIKIVSVQSGNWEIDKGNAVASAMLNEYPDLKALLAGNDSMALGAVSAVRAAGKVGAVQVVGYDNIKAIQPMLRDGRVLA
;
A
#
# COMPACT_ATOMS: atom_id res chain seq x y z
N MET A 1 1.70 -5.91 15.88
CA MET A 1 2.46 -4.67 15.61
C MET A 1 3.38 -4.29 16.76
N GLU A 2 2.90 -4.25 18.00
CA GLU A 2 3.72 -3.89 19.18
C GLU A 2 4.91 -4.83 19.42
N ALA A 3 4.72 -6.15 19.33
CA ALA A 3 5.80 -7.14 19.43
C ALA A 3 6.89 -6.97 18.34
N ALA A 4 6.52 -6.40 17.19
CA ALA A 4 7.44 -6.09 16.09
C ALA A 4 7.95 -4.65 16.12
N LYS A 5 7.62 -3.87 17.17
CA LYS A 5 7.94 -2.44 17.32
C LYS A 5 7.45 -1.58 16.13
N ILE A 6 6.33 -1.96 15.51
CA ILE A 6 5.70 -1.21 14.43
C ILE A 6 4.64 -0.28 15.03
N LYS A 7 4.70 1.01 14.68
CA LYS A 7 3.68 2.01 15.01
C LYS A 7 2.63 2.06 13.89
N ILE A 8 1.37 1.76 14.23
CA ILE A 8 0.25 2.00 13.32
C ILE A 8 -0.10 3.49 13.40
N VAL A 9 0.06 4.21 12.30
CA VAL A 9 -0.21 5.66 12.25
C VAL A 9 -1.63 5.99 11.79
N SER A 10 -2.26 5.12 11.00
CA SER A 10 -3.62 5.30 10.52
C SER A 10 -4.24 3.96 10.10
N VAL A 11 -5.57 3.86 10.18
CA VAL A 11 -6.37 2.74 9.64
C VAL A 11 -7.58 3.36 8.95
N GLN A 12 -7.74 3.08 7.66
CA GLN A 12 -8.85 3.62 6.87
C GLN A 12 -9.38 2.58 5.89
N SER A 13 -10.66 2.68 5.54
CA SER A 13 -11.28 1.80 4.56
C SER A 13 -10.98 2.25 3.14
N GLY A 14 -10.37 1.36 2.36
CA GLY A 14 -10.29 1.47 0.90
C GLY A 14 -11.48 0.82 0.18
N ASN A 15 -12.49 0.34 0.92
CA ASN A 15 -13.71 -0.30 0.41
C ASN A 15 -13.47 -1.43 -0.61
N TRP A 16 -12.34 -2.13 -0.54
CA TRP A 16 -11.94 -3.19 -1.48
C TRP A 16 -11.75 -2.71 -2.94
N GLU A 17 -11.73 -1.40 -3.17
CA GLU A 17 -11.69 -0.77 -4.50
C GLU A 17 -10.33 -0.16 -4.80
N ILE A 18 -9.94 -0.18 -6.08
CA ILE A 18 -8.66 0.37 -6.54
C ILE A 18 -8.61 1.90 -6.33
N ASP A 19 -9.63 2.62 -6.80
CA ASP A 19 -9.65 4.09 -6.76
C ASP A 19 -9.70 4.62 -5.32
N LYS A 20 -10.48 3.96 -4.47
CA LYS A 20 -10.57 4.33 -3.05
C LYS A 20 -9.28 3.98 -2.30
N GLY A 21 -8.67 2.83 -2.59
CA GLY A 21 -7.35 2.47 -2.09
C GLY A 21 -6.28 3.50 -2.47
N ASN A 22 -6.28 3.98 -3.71
CA ASN A 22 -5.38 5.05 -4.17
C ASN A 22 -5.60 6.37 -3.40
N ALA A 23 -6.85 6.82 -3.30
CA ALA A 23 -7.17 8.08 -2.63
C ALA A 23 -6.73 8.06 -1.14
N VAL A 24 -7.00 6.95 -0.44
CA VAL A 24 -6.59 6.77 0.96
C VAL A 24 -5.07 6.72 1.09
N ALA A 25 -4.39 5.92 0.26
CA ALA A 25 -2.93 5.82 0.29
C ALA A 25 -2.26 7.18 0.01
N SER A 26 -2.77 7.93 -0.96
CA SER A 26 -2.28 9.28 -1.30
C SER A 26 -2.41 10.24 -0.12
N ALA A 27 -3.56 10.24 0.56
CA ALA A 27 -3.77 11.05 1.76
C ALA A 27 -2.79 10.65 2.88
N MET A 28 -2.63 9.36 3.15
CA MET A 28 -1.69 8.86 4.16
C MET A 28 -0.23 9.23 3.84
N LEU A 29 0.19 9.15 2.57
CA LEU A 29 1.55 9.49 2.16
C LEU A 29 1.89 10.98 2.35
N ASN A 30 0.87 11.84 2.21
CA ASN A 30 0.97 13.28 2.45
C ASN A 30 0.97 13.62 3.94
N GLU A 31 0.09 12.98 4.72
CA GLU A 31 -0.06 13.21 6.16
C GLU A 31 1.12 12.65 6.96
N TYR A 32 1.68 11.51 6.54
CA TYR A 32 2.77 10.82 7.21
C TYR A 32 3.99 10.75 6.28
N PRO A 33 4.84 11.80 6.25
CA PRO A 33 6.00 11.85 5.36
C PRO A 33 6.98 10.69 5.58
N ASP A 34 7.09 10.22 6.82
CA ASP A 34 7.96 9.11 7.25
C ASP A 34 7.32 7.72 7.15
N LEU A 35 6.12 7.61 6.57
CA LEU A 35 5.42 6.33 6.37
C LEU A 35 6.35 5.33 5.67
N LYS A 36 6.45 4.11 6.24
CA LYS A 36 7.36 3.06 5.74
C LYS A 36 6.65 1.96 4.96
N ALA A 37 5.40 1.69 5.28
CA ALA A 37 4.65 0.61 4.65
C ALA A 37 3.14 0.90 4.62
N LEU A 38 2.49 0.37 3.60
CA LEU A 38 1.04 0.28 3.46
C LEU A 38 0.65 -1.21 3.43
N LEU A 39 -0.18 -1.62 4.38
CA LEU A 39 -0.80 -2.94 4.38
C LEU A 39 -2.22 -2.80 3.84
N ALA A 40 -2.44 -3.20 2.59
CA ALA A 40 -3.75 -3.20 1.98
C ALA A 40 -4.48 -4.50 2.33
N GLY A 41 -5.76 -4.40 2.70
CA GLY A 41 -6.57 -5.58 3.04
C GLY A 41 -6.86 -6.53 1.86
N ASN A 42 -6.68 -6.08 0.62
CA ASN A 42 -6.74 -6.91 -0.59
C ASN A 42 -5.88 -6.33 -1.72
N ASP A 43 -5.75 -7.09 -2.80
CA ASP A 43 -4.93 -6.72 -3.95
C ASP A 43 -5.49 -5.55 -4.74
N SER A 44 -6.82 -5.38 -4.84
CA SER A 44 -7.41 -4.21 -5.49
C SER A 44 -6.95 -2.92 -4.81
N MET A 45 -7.01 -2.86 -3.48
CA MET A 45 -6.50 -1.72 -2.72
C MET A 45 -4.97 -1.62 -2.83
N ALA A 46 -4.24 -2.74 -2.90
CA ALA A 46 -2.79 -2.73 -3.10
C ALA A 46 -2.38 -2.13 -4.45
N LEU A 47 -3.10 -2.42 -5.54
CA LEU A 47 -2.90 -1.79 -6.86
C LEU A 47 -3.09 -0.27 -6.78
N GLY A 48 -4.10 0.17 -6.04
CA GLY A 48 -4.33 1.59 -5.75
C GLY A 48 -3.17 2.21 -4.97
N ALA A 49 -2.70 1.53 -3.93
CA ALA A 49 -1.58 1.97 -3.09
C ALA A 49 -0.26 2.05 -3.88
N VAL A 50 0.06 1.07 -4.73
CA VAL A 50 1.23 1.11 -5.62
C VAL A 50 1.19 2.34 -6.53
N SER A 51 0.00 2.65 -7.06
CA SER A 51 -0.19 3.83 -7.92
C SER A 51 0.04 5.13 -7.15
N ALA A 52 -0.45 5.22 -5.92
CA ALA A 52 -0.21 6.37 -5.03
C ALA A 52 1.27 6.53 -4.64
N VAL A 53 1.94 5.43 -4.27
CA VAL A 53 3.38 5.42 -3.95
C VAL A 53 4.23 5.88 -5.13
N ARG A 54 3.89 5.43 -6.35
CA ARG A 54 4.55 5.88 -7.58
C ARG A 54 4.32 7.36 -7.83
N ALA A 55 3.08 7.84 -7.73
CA ALA A 55 2.74 9.24 -7.94
C ALA A 55 3.44 10.17 -6.91
N ALA A 56 3.63 9.71 -5.69
CA ALA A 56 4.35 10.43 -4.64
C ALA A 56 5.88 10.37 -4.76
N GLY A 57 6.42 9.67 -5.76
CA GLY A 57 7.87 9.51 -5.93
C GLY A 57 8.53 8.68 -4.82
N LYS A 58 7.77 7.85 -4.10
CA LYS A 58 8.24 7.07 -2.95
C LYS A 58 8.49 5.59 -3.26
N VAL A 59 8.67 5.24 -4.53
CA VAL A 59 9.01 3.87 -4.96
C VAL A 59 10.32 3.43 -4.29
N GLY A 60 10.32 2.25 -3.67
CA GLY A 60 11.45 1.73 -2.90
C GLY A 60 11.61 2.31 -1.49
N ALA A 61 10.99 3.46 -1.19
CA ALA A 61 10.97 4.05 0.14
C ALA A 61 9.74 3.61 0.98
N VAL A 62 8.62 3.33 0.31
CA VAL A 62 7.39 2.83 0.94
C VAL A 62 7.09 1.44 0.40
N GLN A 63 6.97 0.48 1.30
CA GLN A 63 6.60 -0.90 0.98
C GLN A 63 5.06 -1.02 0.86
N VAL A 64 4.59 -1.89 -0.03
CA VAL A 64 3.16 -2.20 -0.19
C VAL A 64 2.97 -3.69 -0.04
N VAL A 65 1.93 -4.10 0.70
CA VAL A 65 1.51 -5.49 0.88
C VAL A 65 0.03 -5.59 0.53
N GLY A 66 -0.37 -6.71 -0.09
CA GLY A 66 -1.76 -7.03 -0.43
C GLY A 66 -2.14 -8.46 -0.05
N TYR A 67 -3.38 -8.84 -0.34
CA TYR A 67 -3.95 -10.17 -0.13
C TYR A 67 -4.83 -10.55 -1.33
N ASP A 68 -5.00 -11.85 -1.59
CA ASP A 68 -5.86 -12.50 -2.62
C ASP A 68 -5.08 -13.16 -3.77
N ASN A 69 -3.89 -12.67 -4.10
CA ASN A 69 -3.07 -13.15 -5.23
C ASN A 69 -3.81 -13.12 -6.58
N ILE A 70 -4.51 -12.01 -6.87
CA ILE A 70 -5.15 -11.81 -8.17
C ILE A 70 -4.11 -11.72 -9.29
N LYS A 71 -4.50 -12.06 -10.52
CA LYS A 71 -3.57 -12.04 -11.68
C LYS A 71 -2.83 -10.70 -11.85
N ALA A 72 -3.48 -9.59 -11.53
CA ALA A 72 -2.92 -8.25 -11.67
C ALA A 72 -1.78 -7.94 -10.69
N ILE A 73 -1.72 -8.59 -9.51
CA ILE A 73 -0.67 -8.34 -8.52
C ILE A 73 0.62 -9.10 -8.82
N GLN A 74 0.52 -10.26 -9.49
CA GLN A 74 1.65 -11.14 -9.77
C GLN A 74 2.88 -10.46 -10.42
N PRO A 75 2.74 -9.60 -11.46
CA PRO A 75 3.90 -8.89 -11.98
C PRO A 75 4.53 -7.95 -10.95
N MET A 76 3.72 -7.35 -10.06
CA MET A 76 4.19 -6.45 -9.00
C MET A 76 4.94 -7.19 -7.88
N LEU A 77 4.56 -8.44 -7.62
CA LEU A 77 5.33 -9.33 -6.73
C LEU A 77 6.69 -9.68 -7.35
N ARG A 78 6.73 -9.93 -8.67
CA ARG A 78 7.98 -10.29 -9.38
C ARG A 78 8.99 -9.14 -9.44
N ASP A 79 8.52 -7.91 -9.55
CA ASP A 79 9.37 -6.72 -9.64
C ASP A 79 9.53 -5.94 -8.33
N GLY A 80 8.96 -6.45 -7.22
CA GLY A 80 9.14 -5.89 -5.88
C GLY A 80 8.33 -4.62 -5.59
N ARG A 81 7.39 -4.24 -6.46
CA ARG A 81 6.42 -3.16 -6.16
C ARG A 81 5.46 -3.53 -5.03
N VAL A 82 5.19 -4.82 -4.85
CA VAL A 82 4.40 -5.39 -3.75
C VAL A 82 5.20 -6.52 -3.12
N LEU A 83 5.14 -6.65 -1.81
CA LEU A 83 5.76 -7.75 -1.05
C LEU A 83 4.73 -8.85 -0.80
N ALA A 84 5.21 -10.09 -0.73
CA ALA A 84 4.42 -11.29 -0.43
C ALA A 84 4.16 -11.46 1.08
#